data_AF-A0A534S319-F1
#
_entry.id   AF-A0A534S319-F1
#
_cell.length_a   1.000
_cell.length_b   1.000
_cell.length_c   1.000
_cell.angle_alpha   90.00
_cell.angle_beta   90.00
_cell.angle_gamma   90.00
#
_symmetry.space_group_name_H-M   'P 1'
#
loop_
_entity.id
_entity.type
_entity.pdbx_description
1 polymer ?
#
loop_
_entity_poly.entity_id
_entity_poly.type
_entity_poly.pdbx_seq_one_letter_code
_entity_poly.pdbx_strand_id
1 'polypeptide(L)'
;PPGAGKSTLADRLTTHLRAAERHVGIVAVDPSSPFSGGAVLGDRIRMQGHFLDPGVFIRSLSTRGSHGGLARATRDMIRLLDAFGVDNVLVETVGVGQTELDVMRLADTVLVVLVPEAGDAVQVMKAGLLEIADVFVVNKADREGAERMQSELVQMLHLRPAAPWSIPVVLTQAATGAGTEAVRDAIEAHRAFLAADAERARRQRARREGELLDVLDE
;
A
#
# COMPACT_ATOMS: atom_id res chain seq x y z
N PRO A 1 -3.17 7.25 -8.38
CA PRO A 1 -2.74 8.63 -8.80
C PRO A 1 -2.77 9.62 -7.62
N PRO A 2 -2.13 10.80 -7.71
CA PRO A 2 -2.34 11.90 -6.77
C PRO A 2 -3.84 12.25 -6.66
N GLY A 3 -4.32 12.55 -5.46
CA GLY A 3 -5.73 12.88 -5.25
C GLY A 3 -6.72 11.70 -5.30
N ALA A 4 -6.25 10.46 -5.47
CA ALA A 4 -7.09 9.26 -5.41
C ALA A 4 -7.68 8.96 -4.02
N GLY A 5 -7.21 9.65 -2.97
CA GLY A 5 -7.67 9.46 -1.60
C GLY A 5 -6.94 8.33 -0.84
N LYS A 6 -5.68 8.05 -1.22
CA LYS A 6 -4.83 7.01 -0.61
C LYS A 6 -4.61 7.25 0.89
N SER A 7 -4.19 8.45 1.28
CA SER A 7 -3.97 8.80 2.68
C SER A 7 -5.25 8.73 3.51
N THR A 8 -6.40 9.12 2.93
CA THR A 8 -7.71 8.97 3.59
C THR A 8 -8.09 7.50 3.73
N LEU A 9 -7.82 6.66 2.73
CA LEU A 9 -8.05 5.22 2.83
C LEU A 9 -7.12 4.59 3.89
N ALA A 10 -5.85 4.97 3.92
CA ALA A 10 -4.89 4.53 4.92
C ALA A 10 -5.34 4.90 6.34
N ASP A 11 -5.81 6.13 6.55
CA ASP A 11 -6.39 6.57 7.83
C ASP A 11 -7.58 5.69 8.27
N ARG A 12 -8.49 5.35 7.35
CA ARG A 12 -9.62 4.45 7.63
C ARG A 12 -9.17 3.02 7.94
N LEU A 13 -8.19 2.50 7.20
CA LEU A 13 -7.62 1.17 7.47
C LEU A 13 -6.93 1.14 8.84
N THR A 14 -6.20 2.20 9.20
CA THR A 14 -5.62 2.35 10.54
C THR A 14 -6.69 2.29 11.61
N THR A 15 -7.83 2.98 11.44
CA THR A 15 -8.96 2.88 12.37
C THR A 15 -9.43 1.44 12.56
N HIS A 16 -9.59 0.68 11.47
CA HIS A 16 -10.01 -0.73 11.55
C HIS A 16 -8.97 -1.61 12.26
N LEU A 17 -7.68 -1.39 11.99
CA LEU A 17 -6.60 -2.15 12.62
C LEU A 17 -6.46 -1.82 14.12
N ARG A 18 -6.61 -0.55 14.48
CA ARG A 18 -6.59 -0.09 15.88
C ARG A 18 -7.80 -0.56 16.67
N ALA A 19 -8.97 -0.67 16.05
CA ALA A 19 -10.14 -1.30 16.67
C ALA A 19 -9.91 -2.80 16.99
N ALA A 20 -8.95 -3.45 16.33
CA ALA A 20 -8.48 -4.80 16.63
C ALA A 20 -7.22 -4.81 17.51
N GLU A 21 -6.92 -3.70 18.20
CA GLU A 21 -5.79 -3.51 19.13
C GLU A 21 -4.39 -3.68 18.51
N ARG A 22 -4.27 -3.67 17.18
CA ARG A 22 -2.99 -3.88 16.48
C ARG A 22 -2.13 -2.63 16.43
N HIS A 23 -0.82 -2.75 16.60
CA HIS A 23 0.12 -1.66 16.38
C HIS A 23 0.29 -1.39 14.88
N VAL A 24 0.21 -0.11 14.49
CA VAL A 24 0.25 0.30 13.07
C VAL A 24 1.40 1.26 12.81
N GLY A 25 2.27 0.91 11.88
CA GLY A 25 3.28 1.80 11.33
C GLY A 25 2.83 2.35 9.99
N ILE A 26 2.98 3.65 9.76
CA ILE A 26 2.65 4.29 8.49
C ILE A 26 3.90 4.95 7.93
N VAL A 27 4.31 4.52 6.74
CA VAL A 27 5.48 5.04 6.01
C VAL A 27 4.98 5.73 4.74
N ALA A 28 4.90 7.05 4.77
CA ALA A 28 4.54 7.87 3.62
C ALA A 28 5.80 8.17 2.79
N VAL A 29 5.79 7.81 1.51
CA VAL A 29 6.92 7.86 0.58
C VAL A 29 6.63 8.87 -0.52
N ASP A 30 7.28 10.03 -0.43
CA ASP A 30 7.10 11.17 -1.33
C ASP A 30 8.44 11.53 -2.00
N PRO A 31 8.53 11.67 -3.34
CA PRO A 31 9.72 12.24 -3.94
C PRO A 31 10.04 13.63 -3.35
N SER A 32 11.34 13.94 -3.18
CA SER A 32 11.75 15.25 -2.69
C SER A 32 11.24 16.39 -3.59
N SER A 33 10.75 17.47 -2.99
CA SER A 33 10.43 18.71 -3.71
C SER A 33 11.68 19.22 -4.44
N PRO A 34 11.62 19.47 -5.76
CA PRO A 34 12.75 20.01 -6.52
C PRO A 34 13.09 21.46 -6.13
N PHE A 35 12.21 22.16 -5.42
CA PHE A 35 12.40 23.57 -5.05
C PHE A 35 12.87 23.78 -3.61
N SER A 36 12.53 22.88 -2.69
CA SER A 36 12.84 23.04 -1.25
C SER A 36 13.67 21.90 -0.66
N GLY A 37 13.91 20.81 -1.40
CA GLY A 37 14.61 19.62 -0.91
C GLY A 37 13.88 18.82 0.17
N GLY A 38 12.75 19.34 0.68
CA GLY A 38 11.91 18.69 1.68
C GLY A 38 10.86 17.75 1.07
N ALA A 39 10.39 16.80 1.87
CA ALA A 39 9.16 16.05 1.59
C ALA A 39 7.96 16.92 1.99
N VAL A 40 6.92 17.01 1.17
CA VAL A 40 5.73 17.77 1.56
C VAL A 40 5.02 16.94 2.64
N LEU A 41 5.05 17.42 3.88
CA LEU A 41 4.41 16.86 5.09
C LEU A 41 2.88 16.73 5.00
N GLY A 42 2.29 16.88 3.81
CA GLY A 42 0.84 16.91 3.57
C GLY A 42 0.12 15.64 4.00
N ASP A 43 0.80 14.49 3.98
CA ASP A 43 0.19 13.23 4.40
C ASP A 43 0.01 13.16 5.93
N ARG A 44 0.89 13.81 6.71
CA ARG A 44 0.74 13.88 8.18
C ARG A 44 -0.45 14.74 8.62
N ILE A 45 -0.78 15.78 7.85
CA ILE A 45 -1.93 16.65 8.15
C ILE A 45 -3.25 15.91 7.90
N ARG A 46 -3.27 14.91 7.00
CA ARG A 46 -4.48 14.15 6.67
C ARG A 46 -4.77 13.00 7.64
N MET A 47 -3.82 12.61 8.49
CA MET A 47 -3.94 11.51 9.47
C MET A 47 -4.00 12.02 10.92
N GLN A 48 -4.60 13.19 11.15
CA GLN A 48 -4.68 13.83 12.47
C GLN A 48 -5.38 12.96 13.53
N GLY A 49 -6.33 12.11 13.13
CA GLY A 49 -7.10 11.26 14.06
C GLY A 49 -6.24 10.25 14.83
N HIS A 50 -5.15 9.77 14.21
CA HIS A 50 -4.29 8.74 14.78
C HIS A 50 -2.93 9.26 15.27
N PHE A 51 -2.65 10.56 15.09
CA PHE A 51 -1.35 11.13 15.44
C PHE A 51 -1.04 11.05 16.96
N LEU A 52 -2.07 11.04 17.79
CA LEU A 52 -1.96 10.91 19.25
C LEU A 52 -2.23 9.48 19.75
N ASP A 53 -2.50 8.52 18.85
CA ASP A 53 -2.71 7.12 19.23
C ASP A 53 -1.35 6.48 19.55
N PRO A 54 -1.10 6.03 20.80
CA PRO A 54 0.18 5.45 21.18
C PRO A 54 0.49 4.14 20.44
N GLY A 55 -0.50 3.49 19.83
CA GLY A 55 -0.30 2.31 18.99
C GLY A 55 -0.09 2.63 17.51
N VAL A 56 0.06 3.90 17.13
CA VAL A 56 0.30 4.32 15.75
C VAL A 56 1.62 5.09 15.65
N PHE A 57 2.49 4.66 14.74
CA PHE A 57 3.72 5.36 14.39
C PHE A 57 3.65 5.88 12.96
N ILE A 58 3.96 7.15 12.73
CA ILE A 58 3.90 7.77 11.40
C ILE A 58 5.25 8.39 11.03
N ARG A 59 5.78 8.01 9.86
CA ARG A 59 7.01 8.57 9.30
C ARG A 59 6.85 8.90 7.83
N SER A 60 7.49 9.99 7.40
CA SER A 60 7.58 10.38 5.99
C SER A 60 9.02 10.23 5.51
N LEU A 61 9.21 9.63 4.35
CA LEU A 61 10.51 9.41 3.70
C LEU A 61 10.53 10.13 2.34
N SER A 62 11.71 10.62 1.94
CA SER A 62 11.92 11.22 0.62
C SER A 62 13.26 10.87 -0.01
N THR A 63 13.31 10.97 -1.34
CA THR A 63 14.40 10.47 -2.19
C THR A 63 15.75 11.16 -1.96
N ARG A 64 15.75 12.40 -1.46
CA ARG A 64 16.95 13.26 -1.28
C ARG A 64 17.92 13.20 -2.48
N GLY A 65 17.40 13.07 -3.70
CA GLY A 65 18.20 13.01 -4.93
C GLY A 65 18.85 11.67 -5.29
N SER A 66 18.66 10.61 -4.50
CA SER A 66 19.21 9.28 -4.78
C SER A 66 18.19 8.38 -5.51
N HIS A 67 18.55 7.92 -6.72
CA HIS A 67 17.80 6.85 -7.39
C HIS A 67 18.10 5.52 -6.66
N GLY A 68 17.07 4.77 -6.27
CA GLY A 68 17.19 3.50 -5.53
C GLY A 68 17.37 3.64 -4.00
N GLY A 69 17.86 4.78 -3.49
CA GLY A 69 18.03 4.98 -2.03
C GLY A 69 16.72 5.04 -1.25
N LEU A 70 15.62 5.44 -1.90
CA LEU A 70 14.31 5.50 -1.27
C LEU A 70 13.77 4.10 -0.93
N ALA A 71 13.92 3.14 -1.84
CA ALA A 71 13.50 1.77 -1.60
C ALA A 71 14.31 1.13 -0.46
N ARG A 72 15.62 1.39 -0.39
CA ARG A 72 16.46 0.96 0.74
C ARG A 72 15.99 1.59 2.06
N ALA A 73 15.85 2.91 2.12
CA ALA A 73 15.39 3.58 3.34
C ALA A 73 13.99 3.12 3.79
N THR A 74 13.10 2.85 2.84
CA THR A 74 11.76 2.31 3.15
C THR A 74 11.87 0.89 3.68
N ARG A 75 12.70 0.03 3.07
CA ARG A 75 12.98 -1.33 3.54
C ARG A 75 13.52 -1.32 4.98
N ASP A 76 14.50 -0.48 5.26
CA ASP A 76 15.11 -0.38 6.59
C ASP A 76 14.08 0.08 7.63
N MET A 77 13.21 1.02 7.28
CA MET A 77 12.11 1.47 8.13
C MET A 77 11.09 0.35 8.39
N ILE A 78 10.69 -0.40 7.36
CA ILE A 78 9.78 -1.55 7.52
C ILE A 78 10.40 -2.59 8.48
N ARG A 79 11.67 -2.92 8.30
CA ARG A 79 12.39 -3.87 9.17
C ARG A 79 12.46 -3.40 10.61
N LEU A 80 12.74 -2.11 10.81
CA LEU A 80 12.78 -1.53 12.15
C LEU A 80 11.42 -1.66 12.83
N LEU A 81 10.33 -1.31 12.13
CA LEU A 81 8.98 -1.43 12.66
C LEU A 81 8.61 -2.89 12.99
N ASP A 82 8.95 -3.84 12.11
CA ASP A 82 8.77 -5.28 12.35
C ASP A 82 9.54 -5.74 13.60
N ALA A 83 10.80 -5.33 13.77
CA ALA A 83 11.61 -5.64 14.94
C ALA A 83 11.08 -5.03 16.25
N PHE A 84 10.39 -3.89 16.19
CA PHE A 84 9.71 -3.28 17.32
C PHE A 84 8.30 -3.86 17.60
N GLY A 85 7.90 -4.91 16.88
CA GLY A 85 6.63 -5.60 17.12
C GLY A 85 5.42 -4.87 16.56
N VAL A 86 5.60 -4.05 15.51
CA VAL A 86 4.49 -3.41 14.80
C VAL A 86 3.76 -4.47 13.96
N ASP A 87 2.48 -4.69 14.27
CA ASP A 87 1.67 -5.75 13.64
C ASP A 87 1.39 -5.52 12.14
N ASN A 88 1.23 -4.24 11.75
CA ASN A 88 0.89 -3.84 10.40
C ASN A 88 1.68 -2.59 9.97
N VAL A 89 2.41 -2.66 8.86
CA VAL A 89 3.09 -1.52 8.25
C VAL A 89 2.39 -1.12 6.95
N LEU A 90 1.77 0.06 6.93
CA LEU A 90 1.17 0.68 5.75
C LEU A 90 2.20 1.56 5.04
N VAL A 91 2.50 1.26 3.78
CA VAL A 91 3.41 2.07 2.96
C VAL A 91 2.58 2.79 1.89
N GLU A 92 2.58 4.12 1.94
CA GLU A 92 1.89 4.94 0.94
C GLU A 92 2.92 5.56 -0.02
N THR A 93 2.74 5.38 -1.32
CA THR A 93 3.52 6.09 -2.35
C THR A 93 2.73 7.28 -2.90
N VAL A 94 3.41 8.32 -3.37
CA VAL A 94 2.74 9.47 -4.00
C VAL A 94 2.29 9.19 -5.43
N GLY A 95 3.04 8.36 -6.16
CA GLY A 95 2.82 8.05 -7.58
C GLY A 95 3.00 6.58 -7.96
N VAL A 96 3.19 6.35 -9.26
CA VAL A 96 3.35 5.04 -9.91
C VAL A 96 4.57 5.02 -10.85
N GLY A 97 5.62 5.77 -10.51
CA GLY A 97 6.89 5.77 -11.25
C GLY A 97 7.76 4.57 -10.88
N GLN A 98 8.93 4.47 -11.51
CA GLN A 98 9.85 3.33 -11.29
C GLN A 98 10.35 3.24 -9.85
N THR A 99 10.67 4.37 -9.23
CA THR A 99 11.08 4.42 -7.82
C THR A 99 9.96 3.91 -6.90
N GLU A 100 8.70 4.24 -7.21
CA GLU A 100 7.55 3.77 -6.45
C GLU A 100 7.28 2.28 -6.67
N LEU A 101 7.50 1.75 -7.87
CA LEU A 101 7.40 0.31 -8.14
C LEU A 101 8.40 -0.49 -7.29
N ASP A 102 9.63 -0.01 -7.12
CA ASP A 102 10.63 -0.65 -6.24
C ASP A 102 10.17 -0.66 -4.77
N VAL A 103 9.50 0.40 -4.33
CA VAL A 103 8.92 0.50 -2.98
C VAL A 103 7.72 -0.44 -2.83
N MET A 104 6.84 -0.52 -3.83
CA MET A 104 5.67 -1.41 -3.80
C MET A 104 6.07 -2.88 -3.67
N ARG A 105 7.18 -3.28 -4.30
CA ARG A 105 7.73 -4.66 -4.21
C ARG A 105 8.19 -5.06 -2.81
N LEU A 106 8.28 -4.12 -1.86
CA LEU A 106 8.60 -4.41 -0.46
C LEU A 106 7.39 -4.93 0.33
N ALA A 107 6.17 -4.62 -0.14
CA ALA A 107 4.95 -4.95 0.57
C ALA A 107 4.55 -6.42 0.36
N ASP A 108 4.01 -7.05 1.40
CA ASP A 108 3.39 -8.37 1.29
C ASP A 108 2.04 -8.31 0.54
N THR A 109 1.35 -7.16 0.55
CA THR A 109 0.08 -6.94 -0.15
C THR A 109 0.05 -5.54 -0.75
N VAL A 110 -0.17 -5.44 -2.07
CA VAL A 110 -0.20 -4.18 -2.81
C VAL A 110 -1.63 -3.79 -3.14
N LEU A 111 -2.06 -2.64 -2.62
CA LEU A 111 -3.33 -2.00 -2.94
C LEU A 111 -3.15 -0.98 -4.07
N VAL A 112 -3.83 -1.17 -5.20
CA VAL A 112 -3.87 -0.17 -6.27
C VAL A 112 -5.15 0.65 -6.18
N VAL A 113 -5.01 1.90 -5.73
CA VAL A 113 -6.13 2.82 -5.52
C VAL A 113 -6.33 3.73 -6.74
N LEU A 114 -7.52 3.64 -7.32
CA LEU A 114 -8.00 4.34 -8.50
C LEU A 114 -9.22 5.21 -8.15
N VAL A 115 -9.61 6.06 -9.08
CA VAL A 115 -10.86 6.85 -9.02
C VAL A 115 -11.55 6.77 -10.39
N PRO A 116 -12.88 6.90 -10.47
CA PRO A 116 -13.63 6.73 -11.72
C PRO A 116 -13.14 7.60 -12.88
N GLU A 117 -12.58 8.78 -12.58
CA GLU A 117 -12.11 9.76 -13.56
C GLU A 117 -10.64 9.58 -13.94
N ALA A 118 -9.96 8.52 -13.45
CA ALA A 118 -8.53 8.29 -13.67
C ALA A 118 -8.14 7.98 -15.14
N GLY A 119 -9.09 8.04 -16.08
CA GLY A 119 -8.90 7.69 -17.48
C GLY A 119 -9.25 6.23 -17.77
N ASP A 120 -8.87 5.78 -18.96
CA ASP A 120 -9.10 4.41 -19.43
C ASP A 120 -8.38 3.40 -18.52
N ALA A 121 -9.08 2.37 -18.03
CA ALA A 121 -8.51 1.27 -17.26
C ALA A 121 -7.30 0.62 -17.98
N VAL A 122 -7.27 0.68 -19.32
CA VAL A 122 -6.12 0.26 -20.14
C VAL A 122 -4.86 1.06 -19.85
N GLN A 123 -4.95 2.36 -19.57
CA GLN A 123 -3.78 3.17 -19.23
C GLN A 123 -3.20 2.78 -17.87
N VAL A 124 -4.06 2.44 -16.90
CA VAL A 124 -3.62 1.89 -15.60
C VAL A 124 -2.83 0.61 -15.80
N MET A 125 -3.25 -0.26 -16.71
CA MET A 125 -2.55 -1.52 -17.01
C MET A 125 -1.17 -1.31 -17.63
N LYS A 126 -1.00 -0.31 -18.49
CA LYS A 126 0.27 -0.03 -19.17
C LYS A 126 1.41 0.37 -18.22
N ALA A 127 1.10 0.71 -16.98
CA ALA A 127 2.09 1.06 -15.96
C ALA A 127 2.63 -0.15 -15.17
N GLY A 128 2.32 -1.39 -15.57
CA GLY A 128 2.77 -2.61 -14.86
C GLY A 128 2.03 -2.86 -13.53
N LEU A 129 1.05 -2.01 -13.19
CA LEU A 129 0.31 -2.11 -11.93
C LEU A 129 -0.51 -3.39 -11.81
N LEU A 130 -0.99 -3.94 -12.93
CA LEU A 130 -1.74 -5.19 -12.95
C LEU A 130 -0.89 -6.39 -12.51
N GLU A 131 0.42 -6.35 -12.77
CA GLU A 131 1.34 -7.43 -12.42
C GLU A 131 1.66 -7.47 -10.93
N ILE A 132 1.61 -6.31 -10.26
CA ILE A 132 1.96 -6.16 -8.85
C ILE A 132 0.77 -6.02 -7.91
N ALA A 133 -0.44 -5.75 -8.43
CA ALA A 133 -1.62 -5.54 -7.60
C ALA A 133 -2.14 -6.86 -7.01
N ASP A 134 -2.36 -6.84 -5.70
CA ASP A 134 -3.06 -7.93 -5.00
C ASP A 134 -4.52 -7.59 -4.72
N VAL A 135 -4.85 -6.30 -4.66
CA VAL A 135 -6.21 -5.76 -4.53
C VAL A 135 -6.32 -4.46 -5.33
N PHE A 136 -7.38 -4.32 -6.12
CA PHE A 136 -7.76 -3.04 -6.70
C PHE A 136 -8.82 -2.36 -5.84
N VAL A 137 -8.67 -1.05 -5.66
CA VAL A 137 -9.64 -0.22 -4.95
C VAL A 137 -10.07 0.91 -5.87
N VAL A 138 -11.35 0.98 -6.23
CA VAL A 138 -11.93 2.13 -6.91
C VAL A 138 -12.56 3.02 -5.84
N ASN A 139 -11.83 4.05 -5.42
CA ASN A 139 -12.26 5.00 -4.40
C ASN A 139 -13.10 6.13 -5.02
N LYS A 140 -13.82 6.86 -4.17
CA LYS A 140 -14.81 7.88 -4.57
C LYS A 140 -15.93 7.26 -5.41
N ALA A 141 -16.41 6.10 -4.97
CA ALA A 141 -17.47 5.36 -5.65
C ALA A 141 -18.84 6.06 -5.62
N ASP A 142 -18.97 7.18 -4.90
CA ASP A 142 -20.08 8.13 -5.02
C ASP A 142 -20.15 8.85 -6.39
N ARG A 143 -19.06 8.79 -7.16
CA ARG A 143 -18.94 9.47 -8.44
C ARG A 143 -19.34 8.59 -9.61
N GLU A 144 -19.84 9.23 -10.65
CA GLU A 144 -20.27 8.57 -11.89
C GLU A 144 -19.13 7.74 -12.51
N GLY A 145 -19.47 6.53 -12.98
CA GLY A 145 -18.52 5.64 -13.66
C GLY A 145 -17.76 4.68 -12.75
N ALA A 146 -17.95 4.71 -11.43
CA ALA A 146 -17.28 3.80 -10.49
C ALA A 146 -17.58 2.31 -10.77
N GLU A 147 -18.85 1.95 -10.93
CA GLU A 147 -19.26 0.57 -11.23
C GLU A 147 -18.76 0.10 -12.61
N ARG A 148 -18.75 1.02 -13.59
CA ARG A 148 -18.21 0.76 -14.93
C ARG A 148 -16.71 0.46 -14.84
N MET A 149 -15.94 1.29 -14.15
CA MET A 149 -14.51 1.06 -13.93
C MET A 149 -14.25 -0.26 -13.18
N GLN A 150 -15.05 -0.57 -12.15
CA GLN A 150 -14.94 -1.86 -11.47
C GLN A 150 -15.16 -3.03 -12.44
N SER A 151 -16.21 -2.97 -13.26
CA SER A 151 -16.55 -4.00 -14.23
C SER A 151 -15.45 -4.18 -15.28
N GLU A 152 -14.90 -3.08 -15.81
CA GLU A 152 -13.79 -3.08 -16.76
C GLU A 152 -12.54 -3.75 -16.14
N LEU A 153 -12.17 -3.39 -14.90
CA LEU A 153 -11.05 -4.01 -14.18
C LEU A 153 -11.26 -5.51 -13.96
N VAL A 154 -12.47 -5.89 -13.54
CA VAL A 154 -12.83 -7.31 -13.35
C VAL A 154 -12.68 -8.07 -14.66
N GLN A 155 -13.21 -7.56 -15.77
CA GLN A 155 -13.07 -8.20 -17.08
C GLN A 155 -11.59 -8.36 -17.49
N MET A 156 -10.78 -7.33 -17.28
CA MET A 156 -9.34 -7.38 -17.58
C MET A 156 -8.61 -8.44 -16.75
N LEU A 157 -8.94 -8.56 -15.46
CA LEU A 157 -8.35 -9.58 -14.59
C LEU A 157 -8.72 -11.01 -15.03
N HIS A 158 -9.91 -11.21 -15.60
CA HIS A 158 -10.32 -12.51 -16.17
C HIS A 158 -9.55 -12.90 -17.44
N LEU A 159 -8.98 -11.93 -18.17
CA LEU A 159 -8.20 -12.18 -19.38
C LEU A 159 -6.75 -12.57 -19.07
N ARG A 160 -6.32 -12.49 -17.81
CA ARG A 160 -4.98 -12.88 -17.39
C ARG A 160 -4.83 -14.41 -17.38
N PRO A 161 -3.59 -14.92 -17.51
CA PRO A 161 -3.29 -16.30 -17.16
C PRO A 161 -3.78 -16.62 -15.75
N ALA A 162 -4.32 -17.82 -15.56
CA ALA A 162 -4.81 -18.26 -14.26
C ALA A 162 -3.70 -18.14 -13.20
N ALA A 163 -4.00 -17.45 -12.11
CA ALA A 163 -3.13 -17.29 -10.95
C ALA A 163 -3.81 -17.90 -9.70
N PRO A 164 -3.04 -18.40 -8.72
CA PRO A 164 -3.63 -18.97 -7.51
C PRO A 164 -4.39 -17.94 -6.65
N TRP A 165 -4.03 -16.66 -6.77
CA TRP A 165 -4.73 -15.56 -6.12
C TRP A 165 -5.70 -14.88 -7.08
N SER A 166 -6.96 -14.77 -6.67
CA SER A 166 -7.98 -14.00 -7.39
C SER A 166 -8.03 -12.58 -6.84
N ILE A 167 -7.52 -11.62 -7.61
CA ILE A 167 -7.42 -10.22 -7.20
C ILE A 167 -8.82 -9.59 -7.11
N PRO A 168 -9.27 -9.14 -5.92
CA PRO A 168 -10.56 -8.47 -5.79
C PRO A 168 -10.50 -7.01 -6.27
N VAL A 169 -11.63 -6.50 -6.74
CA VAL A 169 -11.83 -5.09 -7.10
C VAL A 169 -12.93 -4.50 -6.20
N VAL A 170 -12.54 -3.65 -5.25
CA VAL A 170 -13.41 -3.14 -4.19
C VAL A 170 -13.77 -1.68 -4.44
N LEU A 171 -15.07 -1.35 -4.38
CA LEU A 171 -15.55 0.03 -4.39
C LEU A 171 -15.45 0.65 -2.99
N THR A 172 -14.97 1.88 -2.90
CA THR A 172 -14.89 2.61 -1.62
C THR A 172 -15.28 4.07 -1.73
N GLN A 173 -15.74 4.61 -0.61
CA GLN A 173 -15.82 6.06 -0.36
C GLN A 173 -15.04 6.35 0.93
N ALA A 174 -13.73 6.48 0.84
CA ALA A 174 -12.86 6.62 2.02
C ALA A 174 -13.25 7.82 2.93
N ALA A 175 -13.79 8.88 2.34
CA ALA A 175 -14.25 10.05 3.08
C ALA A 175 -15.37 9.71 4.08
N THR A 176 -16.31 8.83 3.72
CA THR A 176 -17.43 8.39 4.58
C THR A 176 -17.12 7.08 5.30
N GLY A 177 -16.08 6.36 4.87
CA GLY A 177 -15.70 5.04 5.39
C GLY A 177 -16.40 3.88 4.68
N ALA A 178 -17.34 4.14 3.76
CA ALA A 178 -18.05 3.07 3.05
C ALA A 178 -17.09 2.21 2.21
N GLY A 179 -17.27 0.89 2.30
CA GLY A 179 -16.44 -0.11 1.59
C GLY A 179 -15.03 -0.33 2.16
N THR A 180 -14.57 0.47 3.13
CA THR A 180 -13.21 0.34 3.68
C THR A 180 -13.01 -0.95 4.48
N GLU A 181 -14.09 -1.50 5.04
CA GLU A 181 -14.08 -2.82 5.67
C GLU A 181 -13.82 -3.94 4.68
N ALA A 182 -14.44 -3.89 3.49
CA ALA A 182 -14.19 -4.87 2.43
C ALA A 182 -12.72 -4.83 1.93
N VAL A 183 -12.08 -3.65 1.99
CA VAL A 183 -10.63 -3.54 1.70
C VAL A 183 -9.81 -4.23 2.80
N ARG A 184 -10.13 -4.01 4.08
CA ARG A 184 -9.50 -4.75 5.19
C ARG A 184 -9.62 -6.26 5.01
N ASP A 185 -10.83 -6.73 4.68
CA ASP A 185 -11.08 -8.16 4.51
C ASP A 185 -10.32 -8.74 3.32
N ALA A 186 -10.20 -8.00 2.22
CA ALA A 186 -9.37 -8.40 1.08
C ALA A 186 -7.88 -8.52 1.47
N ILE A 187 -7.36 -7.61 2.30
CA ILE A 187 -5.97 -7.67 2.82
C ILE A 187 -5.78 -8.90 3.70
N GLU A 188 -6.69 -9.16 4.63
CA GLU A 188 -6.61 -10.34 5.52
C GLU A 188 -6.75 -11.65 4.75
N ALA A 189 -7.62 -11.69 3.73
CA ALA A 189 -7.74 -12.84 2.83
C ALA A 189 -6.44 -13.09 2.05
N HIS A 190 -5.79 -12.03 1.55
CA HIS A 190 -4.50 -12.17 0.87
C HIS A 190 -3.40 -12.63 1.83
N ARG A 191 -3.36 -12.07 3.05
CA ARG A 191 -2.46 -12.52 4.12
C ARG A 191 -2.65 -14.00 4.43
N ALA A 192 -3.88 -14.47 4.54
CA ALA A 192 -4.19 -15.88 4.76
C ALA A 192 -3.75 -16.76 3.58
N PHE A 193 -3.96 -16.30 2.35
CA PHE A 193 -3.47 -16.97 1.14
C PHE A 193 -1.94 -17.11 1.14
N LEU A 194 -1.21 -16.05 1.49
CA LEU A 194 0.25 -16.11 1.60
C LEU A 194 0.72 -17.05 2.71
N ALA A 195 0.00 -17.11 3.83
CA ALA A 195 0.32 -17.99 4.95
C ALA A 195 0.01 -19.48 4.67
N ALA A 196 -0.94 -19.78 3.78
CA ALA A 196 -1.33 -21.14 3.44
C ALA A 196 -0.22 -21.93 2.72
N ASP A 197 0.74 -21.24 2.10
CA ASP A 197 1.94 -21.86 1.53
C ASP A 197 3.06 -21.90 2.58
N ALA A 198 3.10 -22.99 3.35
CA ALA A 198 4.07 -23.19 4.42
C ALA A 198 5.54 -23.13 3.93
N GLU A 199 5.81 -23.54 2.69
CA GLU A 199 7.15 -23.53 2.11
C GLU A 199 7.56 -22.11 1.67
N ARG A 200 6.61 -21.30 1.20
CA ARG A 200 6.82 -19.87 0.95
C ARG A 200 6.99 -19.10 2.25
N ALA A 201 6.17 -19.36 3.27
CA ALA A 201 6.30 -18.74 4.58
C ALA A 201 7.67 -19.05 5.23
N ARG A 202 8.14 -20.31 5.09
CA ARG A 202 9.46 -20.73 5.58
C ARG A 202 10.60 -20.06 4.83
N ARG A 203 10.54 -19.98 3.49
CA ARG A 203 11.52 -19.25 2.67
C ARG A 203 11.53 -17.76 2.97
N GLN A 204 10.37 -17.16 3.23
CA GLN A 204 10.25 -15.73 3.53
C GLN A 204 10.82 -15.41 4.93
N ARG A 205 10.58 -16.26 5.93
CA ARG A 205 11.26 -16.17 7.24
C ARG A 205 12.76 -16.31 7.13
N ALA A 206 13.25 -17.34 6.43
CA ALA A 206 14.69 -17.55 6.24
C ALA A 206 15.36 -16.39 5.51
N ARG A 207 14.68 -15.76 4.53
CA ARG A 207 15.15 -14.53 3.89
C ARG A 207 15.22 -13.36 4.87
N ARG A 208 14.15 -13.11 5.63
CA ARG A 208 14.09 -12.02 6.62
C ARG A 208 15.19 -12.17 7.68
N GLU A 209 15.47 -13.40 8.11
CA GLU A 209 16.52 -13.74 9.08
C GLU A 209 17.93 -13.55 8.49
N GLY A 210 18.20 -14.09 7.29
CA GLY A 210 19.48 -13.89 6.61
C GLY A 210 19.77 -12.43 6.31
N GLU A 211 18.77 -11.69 5.84
CA GLU A 211 18.88 -10.25 5.59
C GLU A 211 19.07 -9.41 6.85
N LEU A 212 18.63 -9.87 8.02
CA LEU A 212 18.87 -9.21 9.31
C LEU A 212 20.33 -9.40 9.75
N LEU A 213 20.86 -10.62 9.59
CA LEU A 213 22.26 -10.94 9.89
C LEU A 213 23.21 -10.09 9.04
N ASP A 214 22.92 -9.96 7.74
CA ASP A 214 23.71 -9.12 6.84
C ASP A 214 23.79 -7.65 7.28
N VAL A 215 22.74 -7.11 7.93
CA VAL A 215 22.71 -5.73 8.45
C VAL A 215 23.46 -5.61 9.78
N LEU A 216 23.54 -6.68 10.58
CA LEU A 216 24.30 -6.69 11.83
C LEU A 216 25.80 -6.84 11.60
N ASP A 217 26.19 -7.40 10.45
CA ASP A 217 27.58 -7.62 10.05
C ASP A 217 28.20 -6.42 9.27
N GLU A 218 27.40 -5.41 8.89
CA GLU A 218 27.83 -4.11 8.33
C GLU A 218 28.11 -3.05 9.42
#